data_AF-V9L6L1-F1
#
_entry.id   AF-V9L6L1-F1
#
_cell.length_a   1.000
_cell.length_b   1.000
_cell.length_c   1.000
_cell.angle_alpha   90.00
_cell.angle_beta   90.00
_cell.angle_gamma   90.00
#
_symmetry.space_group_name_H-M   'P 1'
#
loop_
_entity.id
_entity.type
_entity.pdbx_description
1 polymer ?
#
loop_
_entity_poly.entity_id
_entity_poly.type
_entity_poly.pdbx_seq_one_letter_code
_entity_poly.pdbx_strand_id
1 'polypeptide(L)'
;MPLGPGAASFAWDVFFFSGRGLTDCAEFASGRIRSLSGQVFRECDCGGKGYLSGEDLKMAVVTIFGYKPSKMETDRMMAPALGKHLPGMSLDQFLSLMSSKVATQDGYEQTRQIFTAFDVHCRSFLSREDFKRAFASVAPHLPEQTVFEAFRELDWDSDGRVSYKDFETVMSYV
;
A
#
# COMPACT_ATOMS: atom_id res chain seq x y z
N MET A 1 2.62 31.64 12.11
CA MET A 1 1.37 31.87 11.35
C MET A 1 1.04 30.58 10.64
N PRO A 2 -0.15 29.97 10.82
CA PRO A 2 -0.51 28.79 10.06
C PRO A 2 -0.82 29.23 8.62
N LEU A 3 -0.19 28.59 7.65
CA LEU A 3 -0.48 28.83 6.24
C LEU A 3 -1.89 28.29 5.95
N GLY A 4 -2.73 29.13 5.33
CA GLY A 4 -4.12 28.81 5.01
C GLY A 4 -4.27 27.78 3.88
N PRO A 5 -5.48 27.23 3.70
CA PRO A 5 -5.78 26.10 2.83
C PRO A 5 -5.91 26.57 1.37
N GLY A 6 -4.80 26.61 0.64
CA GLY A 6 -4.83 27.02 -0.77
C GLY A 6 -3.52 26.89 -1.54
N ALA A 7 -2.54 26.15 -1.01
CA ALA A 7 -1.28 25.88 -1.68
C ALA A 7 -0.84 24.46 -1.35
N ALA A 8 -1.47 23.46 -1.96
CA ALA A 8 -0.68 22.29 -2.31
C ALA A 8 0.44 22.83 -3.22
N SER A 9 1.69 22.69 -2.81
CA SER A 9 2.80 23.24 -3.57
C SER A 9 2.83 22.65 -4.97
N PHE A 10 3.50 23.35 -5.87
CA PHE A 10 3.76 22.92 -7.24
C PHE A 10 4.28 21.48 -7.32
N ALA A 11 5.00 21.00 -6.30
CA ALA A 11 5.47 19.62 -6.19
C ALA A 11 4.34 18.58 -6.09
N TRP A 12 3.30 18.86 -5.29
CA TRP A 12 2.14 17.97 -5.14
C TRP A 12 1.12 18.16 -6.26
N ASP A 13 0.96 19.38 -6.78
CA ASP A 13 0.12 19.62 -7.95
C ASP A 13 0.66 18.92 -9.21
N VAL A 14 1.98 18.91 -9.41
CA VAL A 14 2.63 18.21 -10.52
C VAL A 14 2.48 16.69 -10.38
N PHE A 15 2.48 16.17 -9.16
CA PHE A 15 2.39 14.74 -8.92
C PHE A 15 0.93 14.25 -8.86
N PHE A 16 0.04 14.84 -8.06
CA PHE A 16 -1.36 14.44 -7.89
C PHE A 16 -2.34 15.07 -8.89
N PHE A 17 -2.24 16.38 -9.17
CA PHE A 17 -3.23 17.11 -9.99
C PHE A 17 -3.03 17.00 -11.50
N SER A 18 -1.85 16.57 -11.99
CA SER A 18 -1.63 16.36 -13.44
C SER A 18 -2.37 15.13 -14.02
N GLY A 19 -3.26 14.49 -13.25
CA GLY A 19 -4.17 13.44 -13.72
C GLY A 19 -3.53 12.06 -13.96
N ARG A 20 -2.26 11.88 -13.58
CA ARG A 20 -1.54 10.60 -13.70
C ARG A 20 -0.94 10.08 -12.39
N GLY A 21 -0.62 10.91 -11.39
CA GLY A 21 0.12 10.39 -10.23
C GLY A 21 -0.69 9.54 -9.26
N LEU A 22 -1.99 9.78 -9.06
CA LEU A 22 -2.82 8.88 -8.23
C LEU A 22 -2.95 7.50 -8.88
N THR A 23 -3.13 7.46 -10.20
CA THR A 23 -3.16 6.22 -10.97
C THR A 23 -1.79 5.55 -10.98
N ASP A 24 -0.69 6.29 -11.16
CA ASP A 24 0.66 5.75 -11.17
C ASP A 24 1.09 5.25 -9.77
N CYS A 25 0.69 5.94 -8.70
CA CYS A 25 0.88 5.50 -7.32
C CYS A 25 0.06 4.24 -7.02
N ALA A 26 -1.20 4.19 -7.46
CA ALA A 26 -2.05 3.01 -7.30
C ALA A 26 -1.52 1.82 -8.10
N GLU A 27 -1.01 2.04 -9.32
CA GLU A 27 -0.36 1.01 -10.13
C GLU A 27 0.94 0.52 -9.49
N PHE A 28 1.76 1.44 -8.97
CA PHE A 28 2.97 1.09 -8.22
C PHE A 28 2.63 0.31 -6.96
N ALA A 29 1.64 0.74 -6.19
CA ALA A 29 1.16 0.07 -5.00
C ALA A 29 0.63 -1.33 -5.32
N SER A 30 -0.17 -1.46 -6.38
CA SER A 30 -0.66 -2.73 -6.89
C SER A 30 0.47 -3.67 -7.30
N GLY A 31 1.48 -3.16 -8.02
CA GLY A 31 2.67 -3.90 -8.42
C GLY A 31 3.47 -4.39 -7.20
N ARG A 32 3.67 -3.53 -6.20
CA ARG A 32 4.32 -3.89 -4.93
C ARG A 32 3.52 -4.90 -4.13
N ILE A 33 2.22 -4.73 -3.98
CA ILE A 33 1.34 -5.68 -3.29
C ILE A 33 1.40 -7.04 -3.97
N ARG A 34 1.39 -7.09 -5.31
CA ARG A 34 1.52 -8.35 -6.06
C ARG A 34 2.88 -9.02 -5.83
N SER A 35 3.97 -8.24 -5.83
CA SER A 35 5.31 -8.75 -5.53
C SER A 35 5.43 -9.26 -4.09
N LEU A 36 4.93 -8.48 -3.13
CA LEU A 36 4.92 -8.81 -1.71
C LEU A 36 4.06 -10.04 -1.43
N SER A 37 2.93 -10.18 -2.11
CA SER A 37 2.03 -11.34 -1.98
C SER A 37 2.78 -12.65 -2.22
N GLY A 38 3.62 -12.72 -3.26
CA GLY A 38 4.43 -13.91 -3.51
C GLY A 38 5.45 -14.21 -2.42
N GLN A 39 6.03 -13.19 -1.80
CA GLN A 39 6.97 -13.34 -0.68
C GLN A 39 6.24 -13.78 0.59
N VAL A 40 5.19 -13.07 0.97
CA VAL A 40 4.38 -13.34 2.17
C VAL A 40 3.73 -14.72 2.09
N PHE A 41 3.28 -15.15 0.91
CA PHE A 41 2.79 -16.52 0.74
C PHE A 41 3.83 -17.55 1.18
N ARG A 42 5.10 -17.41 0.75
CA ARG A 42 6.17 -18.35 1.12
C ARG A 42 6.53 -18.27 2.59
N GLU A 43 6.48 -17.08 3.19
CA GLU A 43 6.73 -16.89 4.62
C GLU A 43 5.61 -17.47 5.50
N CYS A 44 4.34 -17.39 5.04
CA CYS A 44 3.18 -17.93 5.75
C CYS A 44 2.92 -19.41 5.43
N ASP A 45 3.43 -19.95 4.32
CA ASP A 45 3.36 -21.38 4.00
C ASP A 45 4.37 -22.19 4.84
N CYS A 46 4.10 -22.26 6.14
CA CYS A 46 4.88 -23.02 7.10
C CYS A 46 4.88 -24.50 6.72
N GLY A 47 6.05 -25.00 6.29
CA GLY A 47 6.25 -26.40 5.90
C GLY A 47 6.18 -26.68 4.40
N GLY A 48 6.06 -25.65 3.55
CA GLY A 48 6.07 -25.83 2.08
C GLY A 48 4.88 -26.66 1.59
N LYS A 49 3.71 -26.46 2.21
CA LYS A 49 2.48 -27.22 1.97
C LYS A 49 1.93 -26.92 0.57
N GLY A 50 2.31 -25.78 -0.01
CA GLY A 50 1.83 -25.29 -1.30
C GLY A 50 0.45 -24.62 -1.21
N TYR A 51 -0.06 -24.41 0.01
CA TYR A 51 -1.35 -23.76 0.26
C TYR A 51 -1.36 -23.02 1.60
N LEU A 52 -2.16 -21.96 1.69
CA LEU A 52 -2.45 -21.23 2.93
C LEU A 52 -3.72 -21.76 3.59
N SER A 53 -3.63 -22.08 4.88
CA SER A 53 -4.81 -22.31 5.72
C SER A 53 -5.57 -21.00 6.00
N GLY A 54 -6.74 -21.07 6.62
CA GLY A 54 -7.49 -19.87 7.00
C GLY A 54 -6.72 -18.98 7.98
N GLU A 55 -5.91 -19.57 8.86
CA GLU A 55 -5.01 -18.87 9.78
C GLU A 55 -3.83 -18.23 9.04
N ASP A 56 -3.20 -18.96 8.11
CA ASP A 56 -2.08 -18.44 7.31
C ASP A 56 -2.54 -17.29 6.41
N LEU A 57 -3.75 -17.38 5.85
CA LEU A 57 -4.36 -16.30 5.07
C LEU A 57 -4.58 -15.05 5.93
N LYS A 58 -5.06 -15.18 7.17
CA LYS A 58 -5.22 -14.04 8.08
C LYS A 58 -3.89 -13.34 8.33
N MET A 59 -2.84 -14.11 8.61
CA MET A 59 -1.49 -13.58 8.79
C MET A 59 -1.02 -12.84 7.53
N ALA A 60 -1.22 -13.45 6.36
CA ALA A 60 -0.84 -12.84 5.10
C ALA A 60 -1.59 -11.53 4.79
N VAL A 61 -2.90 -11.47 5.06
CA VAL A 61 -3.71 -10.24 4.92
C VAL A 61 -3.25 -9.15 5.90
N VAL A 62 -2.93 -9.52 7.15
CA VAL A 62 -2.38 -8.59 8.14
C VAL A 62 -1.04 -8.02 7.67
N THR A 63 -0.15 -8.85 7.11
CA THR A 63 1.15 -8.40 6.61
C THR A 63 1.02 -7.50 5.38
N ILE A 64 0.12 -7.82 4.45
CA ILE A 64 0.00 -7.09 3.17
C ILE A 64 -0.81 -5.79 3.33
N PHE A 65 -1.91 -5.83 4.07
CA PHE A 65 -2.84 -4.69 4.19
C PHE A 65 -2.83 -4.02 5.57
N GLY A 66 -2.09 -4.56 6.54
CA GLY A 66 -1.97 -3.97 7.87
C GLY A 66 -3.26 -4.04 8.71
N TYR A 67 -4.26 -4.87 8.33
CA TYR A 67 -5.47 -5.05 9.12
C TYR A 67 -5.81 -6.53 9.29
N LYS A 68 -6.47 -6.84 10.42
CA LYS A 68 -6.93 -8.19 10.72
C LYS A 68 -8.30 -8.41 10.11
N PRO A 69 -8.45 -9.32 9.12
CA PRO A 69 -9.74 -9.60 8.53
C PRO A 69 -10.67 -10.31 9.53
N SER A 70 -11.97 -10.06 9.41
CA SER A 70 -12.97 -10.76 10.24
C SER A 70 -13.10 -12.23 9.84
N LYS A 71 -13.73 -13.05 10.69
CA LYS A 71 -14.01 -14.45 10.34
C LYS A 71 -14.84 -14.56 9.06
N MET A 72 -15.92 -13.78 8.96
CA MET A 72 -16.77 -13.73 7.77
C MET A 72 -16.00 -13.30 6.51
N GLU A 73 -15.10 -12.33 6.64
CA GLU A 73 -14.27 -11.87 5.52
C GLU A 73 -13.27 -12.94 5.09
N THR A 74 -12.61 -13.60 6.05
CA THR A 74 -11.69 -14.71 5.77
C THR A 74 -12.42 -15.87 5.09
N ASP A 75 -13.60 -16.23 5.57
CA ASP A 75 -14.41 -17.32 4.99
C ASP A 75 -14.83 -16.98 3.55
N ARG A 76 -15.19 -15.72 3.28
CA ARG A 76 -15.47 -15.22 1.92
C ARG A 76 -14.23 -15.27 1.03
N MET A 77 -13.06 -14.90 1.55
CA MET A 77 -11.79 -14.99 0.82
C MET A 77 -11.42 -16.44 0.51
N MET A 78 -11.69 -17.38 1.42
CA MET A 78 -11.40 -18.81 1.26
C MET A 78 -12.43 -19.56 0.42
N ALA A 79 -13.62 -19.02 0.21
CA ALA A 79 -14.70 -19.68 -0.54
C ALA A 79 -14.29 -20.17 -1.94
N PRO A 80 -13.52 -19.41 -2.76
CA PRO A 80 -13.03 -19.89 -4.05
C PRO A 80 -12.00 -21.03 -3.96
N ALA A 81 -11.35 -21.21 -2.80
CA ALA A 81 -10.37 -22.26 -2.55
C ALA A 81 -11.01 -23.61 -2.18
N LEU A 82 -12.18 -23.58 -1.52
CA LEU A 82 -12.88 -24.77 -1.02
C LEU A 82 -13.37 -25.75 -2.12
N GLY A 83 -13.37 -25.32 -3.39
CA GLY A 83 -13.81 -26.15 -4.52
C GLY A 83 -12.73 -27.06 -5.13
N LYS A 84 -11.45 -26.93 -4.76
CA LYS A 84 -10.33 -27.57 -5.48
C LYS A 84 -9.54 -28.59 -4.66
N HIS A 85 -10.17 -29.59 -4.04
CA HIS A 85 -9.50 -30.77 -3.42
C HIS A 85 -8.34 -30.53 -2.41
N LEU A 86 -7.93 -29.28 -2.20
CA LEU A 86 -6.89 -28.81 -1.32
C LEU A 86 -7.56 -28.27 -0.06
N PRO A 87 -6.94 -28.47 1.11
CA PRO A 87 -7.48 -27.99 2.38
C PRO A 87 -7.31 -26.47 2.57
N GLY A 88 -6.80 -25.73 1.57
CA GLY A 88 -6.54 -24.30 1.65
C GLY A 88 -6.29 -23.65 0.29
N MET A 89 -5.83 -22.40 0.31
CA MET A 89 -5.68 -21.53 -0.86
C MET A 89 -4.31 -21.69 -1.51
N SER A 90 -4.25 -21.99 -2.81
CA SER A 90 -2.99 -22.07 -3.55
C SER A 90 -2.40 -20.68 -3.84
N LEU A 91 -1.11 -20.62 -4.23
CA LEU A 91 -0.44 -19.36 -4.59
C LEU A 91 -1.19 -18.60 -5.69
N ASP A 92 -1.64 -19.29 -6.75
CA ASP A 92 -2.38 -18.63 -7.85
C ASP A 92 -3.71 -18.03 -7.37
N GLN A 93 -4.43 -18.75 -6.51
CA GLN A 93 -5.68 -18.26 -5.92
C GLN A 93 -5.41 -17.06 -5.01
N PHE A 94 -4.34 -17.12 -4.23
CA PHE A 94 -3.93 -16.05 -3.34
C PHE A 94 -3.55 -14.78 -4.13
N LEU A 95 -2.72 -14.90 -5.16
CA LEU A 95 -2.36 -13.77 -6.03
C LEU A 95 -3.57 -13.17 -6.73
N SER A 96 -4.49 -14.00 -7.22
CA SER A 96 -5.74 -13.54 -7.83
C SER A 96 -6.62 -12.81 -6.82
N LEU A 97 -6.70 -13.31 -5.59
CA LEU A 97 -7.46 -12.67 -4.52
C LEU A 97 -6.88 -11.33 -4.12
N MET A 98 -5.55 -11.24 -3.96
CA MET A 98 -4.87 -9.99 -3.64
C MET A 98 -5.04 -8.95 -4.74
N SER A 99 -4.92 -9.38 -6.01
CA SER A 99 -5.15 -8.51 -7.16
C SER A 99 -6.59 -8.02 -7.23
N SER A 100 -7.57 -8.92 -7.00
CA SER A 100 -8.99 -8.55 -6.96
C SER A 100 -9.29 -7.58 -5.83
N LYS A 101 -8.71 -7.80 -4.63
CA LYS A 101 -8.87 -6.88 -3.50
C LYS A 101 -8.41 -5.48 -3.87
N VAL A 102 -7.20 -5.35 -4.40
CA VAL A 102 -6.64 -4.06 -4.86
C VAL A 102 -7.57 -3.37 -5.87
N ALA A 103 -8.14 -4.11 -6.81
CA ALA A 103 -9.05 -3.55 -7.81
C ALA A 103 -10.43 -3.11 -7.27
N THR A 104 -10.89 -3.71 -6.17
CA THR A 104 -12.21 -3.42 -5.58
C THR A 104 -12.17 -2.42 -4.42
N GLN A 105 -10.97 -1.97 -4.02
CA GLN A 105 -10.81 -1.05 -2.89
C GLN A 105 -11.25 0.37 -3.27
N ASP A 106 -11.89 1.05 -2.32
CA ASP A 106 -12.31 2.45 -2.48
C ASP A 106 -11.11 3.41 -2.39
N GLY A 107 -11.33 4.72 -2.64
CA GLY A 107 -10.26 5.72 -2.61
C GLY A 107 -9.57 5.87 -1.24
N TYR A 108 -10.29 5.55 -0.15
CA TYR A 108 -9.74 5.56 1.21
C TYR A 108 -8.74 4.42 1.41
N GLU A 109 -9.14 3.23 0.99
CA GLU A 109 -8.31 2.04 1.03
C GLU A 109 -7.11 2.13 0.07
N GLN A 110 -7.26 2.78 -1.09
CA GLN A 110 -6.15 3.08 -2.01
C GLN A 110 -5.07 3.96 -1.36
N THR A 111 -5.46 4.99 -0.62
CA THR A 111 -4.51 5.87 0.09
C THR A 111 -3.64 5.09 1.07
N ARG A 112 -4.25 4.19 1.84
CA ARG A 112 -3.56 3.32 2.79
C ARG A 112 -2.64 2.31 2.10
N GLN A 113 -3.04 1.78 0.95
CA GLN A 113 -2.19 0.92 0.16
C GLN A 113 -0.98 1.66 -0.40
N ILE A 114 -1.15 2.86 -0.94
CA ILE A 114 -0.03 3.69 -1.44
C ILE A 114 0.94 3.98 -0.30
N PHE A 115 0.43 4.32 0.89
CA PHE A 115 1.27 4.55 2.06
C PHE A 115 2.07 3.30 2.47
N THR A 116 1.41 2.15 2.62
CA THR A 116 2.06 0.88 2.97
C THR A 116 3.03 0.45 1.87
N ALA A 117 2.64 0.67 0.63
CA ALA A 117 3.45 0.49 -0.54
C ALA A 117 4.35 1.68 -0.84
N PHE A 118 4.62 2.59 0.11
CA PHE A 118 5.78 3.49 0.17
C PHE A 118 6.67 3.09 1.36
N ASP A 119 6.09 2.61 2.46
CA ASP A 119 6.78 2.13 3.67
C ASP A 119 7.44 0.75 3.45
N VAL A 120 8.67 0.77 2.92
CA VAL A 120 9.45 -0.46 2.65
C VAL A 120 9.72 -1.27 3.92
N HIS A 121 9.78 -0.61 5.07
CA HIS A 121 10.17 -1.21 6.34
C HIS A 121 8.97 -1.53 7.25
N CYS A 122 7.73 -1.29 6.79
CA CYS A 122 6.49 -1.49 7.55
C CYS A 122 6.56 -0.88 8.96
N ARG A 123 7.23 0.27 9.10
CA ARG A 123 7.40 0.95 10.39
C ARG A 123 6.20 1.80 10.78
N SER A 124 5.16 1.86 9.96
CA SER A 124 3.97 2.71 10.09
C SER A 124 4.25 4.21 9.94
N PHE A 125 5.43 4.57 9.42
CA PHE A 125 5.82 5.92 9.03
C PHE A 125 6.75 5.86 7.81
N LEU A 126 6.67 6.86 6.94
CA LEU A 126 7.61 7.01 5.83
C LEU A 126 8.80 7.84 6.29
N SER A 127 10.00 7.27 6.17
CA SER A 127 11.22 8.04 6.31
C SER A 127 11.54 8.78 5.01
N ARG A 128 12.45 9.77 5.08
CA ARG A 128 12.96 10.48 3.89
C ARG A 128 13.53 9.52 2.85
N GLU A 129 14.18 8.43 3.28
CA GLU A 129 14.72 7.42 2.37
C GLU A 129 13.63 6.60 1.70
N ASP A 130 12.59 6.20 2.44
CA ASP A 130 11.43 5.47 1.90
C ASP A 130 10.72 6.32 0.85
N PHE A 131 10.50 7.59 1.17
CA PHE A 131 9.87 8.57 0.30
C PHE A 131 10.69 8.79 -0.98
N LYS A 132 12.01 9.01 -0.86
CA LYS A 132 12.89 9.13 -2.04
C LYS A 132 12.86 7.91 -2.94
N ARG A 133 12.90 6.70 -2.38
CA ARG A 133 12.87 5.44 -3.17
C ARG A 133 11.53 5.24 -3.87
N ALA A 134 10.43 5.54 -3.17
CA ALA A 134 9.09 5.50 -3.75
C ALA A 134 9.00 6.46 -4.95
N PHE A 135 9.40 7.72 -4.78
CA PHE A 135 9.35 8.72 -5.86
C PHE A 135 10.29 8.40 -7.01
N ALA A 136 11.48 7.85 -6.76
CA ALA A 136 12.36 7.39 -7.83
C ALA A 136 11.73 6.26 -8.67
N SER A 137 10.80 5.49 -8.10
CA SER A 137 10.13 4.39 -8.78
C SER A 137 8.84 4.83 -9.51
N VAL A 138 8.09 5.75 -8.92
CA VAL A 138 6.82 6.26 -9.47
C VAL A 138 7.04 7.41 -10.46
N ALA A 139 7.96 8.32 -10.15
CA ALA A 139 8.28 9.48 -10.98
C ALA A 139 9.81 9.72 -11.05
N PRO A 140 10.55 8.85 -11.76
CA PRO A 140 12.01 8.95 -11.89
C PRO A 140 12.50 10.25 -12.54
N HIS A 141 11.60 10.99 -13.19
CA HIS A 141 11.85 12.25 -13.87
C HIS A 141 11.74 13.47 -12.94
N LEU A 142 11.23 13.30 -11.71
CA LEU A 142 11.21 14.38 -10.73
C LEU A 142 12.59 14.56 -10.08
N PRO A 143 13.09 15.79 -10.00
CA PRO A 143 14.36 16.06 -9.34
C PRO A 143 14.23 15.83 -7.83
N GLU A 144 15.32 15.36 -7.21
CA GLU A 144 15.37 15.05 -5.78
C GLU A 144 14.94 16.22 -4.89
N GLN A 145 15.21 17.45 -5.34
CA GLN A 145 14.81 18.67 -4.63
C GLN A 145 13.28 18.81 -4.53
N THR A 146 12.55 18.50 -5.60
CA THR A 146 11.07 18.51 -5.60
C THR A 146 10.52 17.41 -4.69
N VAL A 147 11.16 16.24 -4.64
CA VAL A 147 10.78 15.16 -3.72
C VAL A 147 11.01 15.56 -2.26
N PHE A 148 12.10 16.29 -1.98
CA PHE A 148 12.40 16.79 -0.64
C PHE A 148 11.42 17.89 -0.19
N GLU A 149 11.05 18.79 -1.10
CA GLU A 149 10.01 19.79 -0.86
C GLU A 149 8.66 19.11 -0.57
N ALA A 150 8.29 18.11 -1.38
CA ALA A 150 7.08 17.32 -1.15
C ALA A 150 7.07 16.62 0.21
N PHE A 151 8.21 16.04 0.63
CA PHE A 151 8.34 15.42 1.97
C PHE A 151 8.15 16.44 3.10
N ARG A 152 8.76 17.63 2.99
CA ARG A 152 8.66 18.67 4.02
C ARG A 152 7.25 19.21 4.19
N GLU A 153 6.44 19.16 3.14
CA GLU A 153 5.06 19.61 3.20
C GLU A 153 4.13 18.59 3.88
N LEU A 154 4.45 17.29 3.78
CA LEU A 154 3.79 16.24 4.54
C LEU A 154 4.21 16.21 6.01
N ASP A 155 5.48 16.48 6.31
CA ASP A 155 6.07 16.48 7.66
C ASP A 155 5.60 17.72 8.46
N TRP A 156 4.29 17.79 8.74
CA TRP A 156 3.63 18.93 9.38
C TRP A 156 4.06 19.17 10.81
N ASP A 157 4.37 18.10 11.56
CA ASP A 157 4.91 18.18 12.90
C ASP A 157 6.45 18.31 12.90
N SER A 158 7.10 18.23 11.73
CA SER A 158 8.54 18.38 11.55
C SER A 158 9.35 17.38 12.37
N ASP A 159 8.79 16.20 12.63
CA ASP A 159 9.45 15.11 13.35
C ASP A 159 10.43 14.33 12.45
N GLY A 160 10.47 14.67 11.16
CA GLY A 160 11.32 14.04 10.15
C GLY A 160 10.74 12.74 9.58
N ARG A 161 9.46 12.47 9.82
CA ARG A 161 8.72 11.29 9.40
C ARG A 161 7.36 11.73 8.87
N VAL A 162 6.79 10.93 7.98
CA VAL A 162 5.41 11.12 7.54
C VAL A 162 4.58 10.00 8.12
N SER A 163 3.67 10.34 9.03
CA SER A 163 2.72 9.39 9.58
C SER A 163 1.56 9.15 8.59
N TYR A 164 0.79 8.09 8.82
CA TYR A 164 -0.42 7.86 8.03
C TYR A 164 -1.40 9.03 8.12
N LYS A 165 -1.47 9.72 9.27
CA LYS A 165 -2.37 10.87 9.45
C LYS A 165 -1.96 12.05 8.58
N ASP A 166 -0.66 12.31 8.47
CA ASP A 166 -0.16 13.39 7.62
C ASP A 166 -0.47 13.12 6.15
N PHE A 167 -0.25 11.87 5.74
CA PHE A 167 -0.54 11.40 4.39
C PHE A 167 -2.05 11.43 4.06
N GLU A 168 -2.89 10.93 4.97
CA GLU A 168 -4.35 10.96 4.86
C GLU A 168 -4.87 12.39 4.80
N THR A 169 -4.28 13.30 5.58
CA THR A 169 -4.70 14.69 5.61
C THR A 169 -4.46 15.35 4.25
N VAL A 170 -3.27 15.20 3.66
CA VAL A 170 -2.99 15.73 2.32
C VAL A 170 -3.90 15.10 1.26
N MET A 171 -4.11 13.78 1.32
CA MET A 171 -4.99 13.07 0.39
C MET A 171 -6.47 13.43 0.53
N SER A 172 -6.90 13.88 1.71
CA SER A 172 -8.27 14.35 1.95
C SER A 172 -8.53 15.74 1.37
N TYR A 173 -7.47 16.52 1.09
CA TYR A 173 -7.55 17.83 0.44
C TYR A 173 -7.48 17.75 -1.09
N VAL A 174 -7.36 16.55 -1.66
CA VAL A 174 -7.35 16.27 -3.10
C VAL A 174 -8.77 15.99 -3.62
#